data_AF-A0A9X3X1D2-F1
#
_entry.id   AF-A0A9X3X1D2-F1
#
_cell.length_a   1.000
_cell.length_b   1.000
_cell.length_c   1.000
_cell.angle_alpha   90.00
_cell.angle_beta   90.00
_cell.angle_gamma   90.00
#
_symmetry.space_group_name_H-M   'P 1'
#
loop_
_entity.id
_entity.type
_entity.pdbx_description
1 polymer ?
#
loop_
_entity_poly.entity_id
_entity_poly.type
_entity_poly.pdbx_seq_one_letter_code
_entity_poly.pdbx_strand_id
1 'polypeptide(L)'
;MQSLMDKALMGYVELQVGSLKVEVPIRAAGEASSAEPAARFEMEGDSCAIVVRGDATSKQVERAMHRAAREAVRQLSRKLLN
;
A
#
# COMPACT_ATOMS: atom_id res chain seq x y z
N MET A 1 14.59 6.90 9.57
CA MET A 1 13.18 6.55 9.29
C MET A 1 12.88 7.18 7.94
N GLN A 2 12.77 6.40 6.86
CA GLN A 2 12.44 6.97 5.54
C GLN A 2 10.95 7.30 5.53
N SER A 3 10.60 8.55 5.21
CA SER A 3 9.19 8.93 5.12
C SER A 3 8.54 8.23 3.94
N LEU A 4 7.23 7.98 4.04
CA LEU A 4 6.44 7.46 2.94
C LEU A 4 6.59 8.28 1.65
N MET A 5 6.82 9.60 1.77
CA MET A 5 6.98 10.49 0.62
C MET A 5 8.33 10.32 -0.09
N ASP A 6 9.36 9.83 0.60
CA ASP A 6 10.71 9.65 0.06
C ASP A 6 10.82 8.41 -0.86
N LYS A 7 9.85 7.50 -0.76
CA LYS A 7 9.79 6.28 -1.58
C LYS A 7 9.29 6.61 -2.99
N ALA A 8 9.94 6.04 -4.01
CA ALA A 8 9.61 6.31 -5.42
C ALA A 8 8.16 5.93 -5.74
N LEU A 9 7.40 6.88 -6.29
CA LEU A 9 6.03 6.65 -6.74
C LEU A 9 6.02 5.79 -8.01
N MET A 10 5.31 4.67 -7.95
CA MET A 10 5.16 3.73 -9.07
C MET A 10 3.79 3.86 -9.75
N GLY A 11 2.80 4.38 -9.05
CA GLY A 11 1.45 4.54 -9.60
C GLY A 11 0.41 4.69 -8.50
N TYR A 12 -0.84 4.39 -8.83
CA TYR A 12 -1.97 4.45 -7.92
C TYR A 12 -2.85 3.22 -8.10
N VAL A 13 -3.54 2.81 -7.03
CA VAL A 13 -4.63 1.84 -7.09
C VAL A 13 -5.93 2.52 -6.69
N GLU A 14 -6.98 2.35 -7.50
CA GLU A 14 -8.33 2.78 -7.13
C GLU A 14 -8.93 1.75 -6.15
N LEU A 15 -9.37 2.22 -4.99
CA LEU A 15 -10.06 1.42 -3.99
C LEU A 15 -11.47 1.96 -3.76
N GLN A 16 -12.44 1.06 -3.72
CA GLN A 16 -13.80 1.38 -3.31
C GLN A 16 -13.91 1.32 -1.78
N VAL A 17 -14.21 2.46 -1.15
CA VAL A 17 -14.38 2.61 0.30
C VAL A 17 -15.81 3.08 0.57
N GLY A 18 -16.72 2.14 0.77
CA GLY A 18 -18.16 2.44 0.82
C GLY A 18 -18.65 3.00 -0.51
N SER A 19 -19.22 4.22 -0.51
CA SER A 19 -19.60 4.94 -1.73
C SER A 19 -18.45 5.75 -2.35
N LEU A 20 -17.32 5.88 -1.67
CA LEU A 20 -16.18 6.68 -2.11
C LEU A 20 -15.23 5.86 -2.99
N LYS A 21 -14.70 6.51 -4.02
CA LYS A 21 -13.53 6.03 -4.78
C LYS A 21 -12.31 6.75 -4.25
N VAL A 22 -11.32 5.99 -3.77
CA VAL A 22 -10.09 6.54 -3.19
C VAL A 22 -8.89 6.02 -3.96
N GLU A 23 -8.06 6.92 -4.44
CA GLU A 23 -6.78 6.58 -5.07
C GLU A 23 -5.70 6.46 -4.01
N VAL A 24 -5.11 5.28 -3.88
CA VAL A 24 -4.01 5.04 -2.94
C VAL A 24 -2.70 4.92 -3.72
N PRO A 25 -1.66 5.72 -3.41
CA PRO A 25 -0.39 5.67 -4.12
C PRO A 25 0.32 4.34 -3.87
N ILE A 26 0.99 3.84 -4.89
CA ILE A 26 1.88 2.68 -4.87
C ILE A 26 3.31 3.19 -4.90
N ARG A 27 4.13 2.76 -3.95
CA ARG A 27 5.52 3.21 -3.82
C ARG A 27 6.49 2.04 -3.75
N ALA A 28 7.67 2.19 -4.34
CA ALA A 28 8.75 1.20 -4.21
C ALA A 28 9.42 1.35 -2.84
N ALA A 29 9.48 0.26 -2.08
CA ALA A 29 10.47 0.14 -1.01
C ALA A 29 11.84 -0.20 -1.63
N GLY A 30 12.91 0.27 -0.98
CA GLY A 30 14.28 -0.18 -1.26
C GLY A 30 14.50 -1.67 -0.94
N GLU A 31 15.77 -2.09 -0.89
CA GLU A 31 16.17 -3.50 -0.75
C GLU A 31 15.41 -4.23 0.37
N ALA A 32 14.89 -5.41 0.02
CA ALA A 32 14.04 -6.21 0.89
C ALA A 32 14.86 -6.94 1.97
N SER A 33 14.52 -6.72 3.24
CA SER A 33 14.77 -7.76 4.24
C SER A 33 13.81 -8.92 4.00
N SER A 34 14.35 -10.15 3.93
CA SER A 34 13.63 -11.38 3.60
C SER A 34 12.52 -11.76 4.60
N ALA A 35 12.37 -11.03 5.70
CA ALA A 35 11.34 -11.23 6.72
C ALA A 35 10.02 -10.47 6.46
N GLU A 36 9.97 -9.58 5.47
CA GLU A 36 8.82 -8.69 5.29
C GLU A 36 8.02 -8.98 4.01
N PRO A 37 6.69 -8.71 4.02
CA PRO A 37 5.83 -9.02 2.89
C PRO A 37 6.18 -8.20 1.63
N ALA A 38 5.98 -8.81 0.46
CA ALA A 38 6.27 -8.22 -0.85
C ALA A 38 5.51 -6.92 -1.14
N ALA A 39 4.34 -6.75 -0.54
CA ALA A 39 3.61 -5.49 -0.52
C ALA A 39 2.87 -5.32 0.81
N ARG A 40 2.75 -4.07 1.28
CA ARG A 40 1.99 -3.74 2.49
C ARG A 40 1.39 -2.35 2.41
N PHE A 41 0.29 -2.14 3.13
CA PHE A 41 -0.27 -0.82 3.33
C PHE A 41 0.43 -0.14 4.50
N GLU A 42 0.91 1.09 4.30
CA GLU A 42 1.52 1.92 5.32
C GLU A 42 0.72 3.22 5.45
N MET A 43 0.61 3.73 6.69
CA MET A 43 0.13 5.07 6.97
C MET A 43 1.14 5.82 7.83
N GLU A 44 1.35 7.09 7.51
CA GLU A 44 2.17 8.04 8.27
C GLU A 44 1.34 9.32 8.42
N GLY A 45 0.76 9.52 9.62
CA GLY A 45 -0.20 10.58 9.88
C GLY A 45 -1.45 10.46 8.99
N ASP A 46 -1.64 11.45 8.12
CA ASP A 46 -2.71 11.50 7.11
C ASP A 46 -2.30 10.96 5.74
N SER A 47 -1.00 10.69 5.55
CA SER A 47 -0.50 10.07 4.33
C SER A 47 -0.66 8.56 4.40
N CYS A 48 -0.98 7.94 3.26
CA CYS A 48 -1.01 6.49 3.13
C CYS A 48 -0.46 6.05 1.77
N ALA A 49 0.11 4.85 1.70
CA ALA A 49 0.52 4.23 0.44
C ALA A 49 0.57 2.72 0.56
N ILE A 50 0.48 2.03 -0.58
CA ILE A 50 0.90 0.64 -0.67
C ILE A 50 2.36 0.61 -1.09
N VAL A 51 3.19 -0.02 -0.28
CA VAL A 51 4.63 -0.12 -0.53
C VAL A 51 4.94 -1.51 -1.08
N VAL A 52 5.58 -1.58 -2.25
CA VAL A 52 5.93 -2.81 -2.98
C VAL A 52 7.44 -2.99 -3.01
N ARG A 53 7.92 -4.23 -2.89
CA ARG A 53 9.34 -4.60 -2.91
C ARG A 53 9.70 -5.36 -4.19
N GLY A 54 10.86 -5.04 -4.75
CA GLY A 54 11.24 -5.34 -6.14
C GLY A 54 11.53 -6.80 -6.51
N ASP A 55 11.74 -7.71 -5.56
CA ASP A 55 12.34 -9.02 -5.88
C ASP A 55 11.39 -10.22 -5.71
N ALA A 56 10.10 -9.96 -5.46
CA ALA A 56 9.13 -11.04 -5.27
C ALA A 56 8.54 -11.50 -6.63
N THR A 57 8.38 -12.81 -6.80
CA THR A 57 7.70 -13.38 -7.98
C THR A 57 6.32 -12.74 -8.20
N SER A 58 5.87 -12.63 -9.46
CA SER A 58 4.62 -11.96 -9.83
C SER A 58 3.41 -12.39 -8.99
N LYS A 59 3.27 -13.70 -8.71
CA LYS A 59 2.19 -14.25 -7.89
C LYS A 59 2.26 -13.87 -6.41
N GLN A 60 3.47 -13.70 -5.85
CA GLN A 60 3.63 -13.26 -4.46
C GLN A 60 3.32 -11.77 -4.32
N VAL A 61 3.76 -10.96 -5.28
CA VAL A 61 3.43 -9.53 -5.34
C VAL A 61 1.93 -9.35 -5.49
N GLU A 62 1.28 -10.05 -6.41
CA GLU A 62 -0.17 -9.96 -6.62
C GLU A 62 -0.97 -10.29 -5.35
N ARG A 63 -0.63 -11.39 -4.67
CA ARG A 63 -1.28 -11.76 -3.41
C ARG A 63 -1.04 -10.75 -2.30
N ALA A 64 0.18 -10.25 -2.19
CA ALA A 64 0.52 -9.24 -1.19
C ALA A 64 -0.19 -7.91 -1.49
N MET A 65 -0.29 -7.53 -2.77
CA MET A 65 -1.00 -6.34 -3.24
C MET A 65 -2.49 -6.43 -2.91
N HIS A 66 -3.13 -7.57 -3.17
CA HIS A 66 -4.53 -7.79 -2.78
C HIS A 66 -4.75 -7.69 -1.27
N ARG A 67 -3.82 -8.22 -0.46
CA ARG A 67 -3.89 -8.11 1.00
C ARG A 67 -3.73 -6.66 1.44
N ALA A 68 -2.74 -5.95 0.91
CA ALA A 68 -2.50 -4.54 1.20
C ALA A 68 -3.70 -3.66 0.81
N ALA A 69 -4.31 -3.89 -0.35
CA ALA A 69 -5.51 -3.20 -0.79
C ALA A 69 -6.71 -3.44 0.16
N ARG A 70 -6.90 -4.68 0.61
CA ARG A 70 -7.97 -5.00 1.58
C ARG A 70 -7.74 -4.33 2.93
N GLU A 71 -6.49 -4.28 3.38
CA GLU A 71 -6.11 -3.58 4.60
C GLU A 71 -6.32 -2.07 4.46
N ALA A 72 -5.92 -1.48 3.33
CA ALA A 72 -6.16 -0.09 3.00
C ALA A 72 -7.66 0.26 3.06
N VAL A 73 -8.53 -0.54 2.42
CA VAL A 73 -9.98 -0.34 2.50
C VAL A 73 -10.47 -0.39 3.95
N ARG A 74 -10.03 -1.39 4.74
CA ARG A 74 -10.44 -1.51 6.15
C ARG A 74 -10.02 -0.29 6.97
N GLN A 75 -8.81 0.21 6.79
CA GLN A 75 -8.31 1.37 7.54
C GLN A 75 -8.96 2.67 7.06
N LEU A 76 -9.10 2.86 5.75
CA LEU A 76 -9.75 4.04 5.17
C LEU A 76 -11.23 4.10 5.49
N SER A 77 -11.95 2.97 5.48
CA SER A 77 -13.35 2.90 5.93
C SER A 77 -13.49 3.41 7.36
N ARG A 78 -12.53 3.09 8.25
CA ARG A 78 -12.57 3.56 9.63
C ARG A 78 -12.27 5.05 9.78
N LYS A 79 -11.43 5.62 8.90
CA LYS A 79 -11.07 7.04 8.94
C LYS A 79 -12.06 7.96 8.20
N LEU A 80 -12.67 7.47 7.11
CA LEU A 80 -13.47 8.30 6.20
C LEU A 80 -14.98 8.13 6.36
N LEU A 81 -15.44 7.01 6.93
CA LEU A 81 -16.87 6.71 7.10
C LEU A 81 -17.34 6.74 8.55
N ASN A 82 -16.45 7.06 9.50
CA ASN A 82 -16.78 7.32 10.90
C ASN A 82 -16.65 8.81 11.20
#